data_AF-A0AAN8FEE4-F1
#
_entry.id   AF-A0AAN8FEE4-F1
#
_cell.length_a   1.000
_cell.length_b   1.000
_cell.length_c   1.000
_cell.angle_alpha   90.00
_cell.angle_beta   90.00
_cell.angle_gamma   90.00
#
_symmetry.space_group_name_H-M   'P 1'
#
loop_
_entity.id
_entity.type
_entity.pdbx_description
1 polymer ?
#
loop_
_entity_poly.entity_id
_entity_poly.type
_entity_poly.pdbx_seq_one_letter_code
_entity_poly.pdbx_strand_id
1 'polypeptide(L)'
;MTYYCRQFRSRLSERRQLRSLVALLEPTLEPQLLCLLLQCVALIALDTSTHATFVDIQIDDVLMQMLLPADDWYYTNHSTKYGLFVKYHAARILVYVGMGDRVGSRVNLFTMTSIEMGQEANKPSALPNEDDYICDTCSTPHNMGTFSRSAMSVERVLLKVLAEVAQVTKRANHLS
;
A
#
# COMPACT_ATOMS: atom_id res chain seq x y z
N MET A 1 7.88 0.96 22.97
CA MET A 1 7.24 0.56 21.70
C MET A 1 8.23 0.37 20.56
N THR A 2 9.04 1.38 20.21
CA THR A 2 9.96 1.37 19.06
C THR A 2 11.05 0.29 19.07
N TYR A 3 11.55 -0.10 20.25
CA TYR A 3 12.54 -1.18 20.37
C TYR A 3 11.96 -2.56 19.98
N TYR A 4 10.79 -2.91 20.51
CA TYR A 4 10.12 -4.18 20.22
C TYR A 4 9.74 -4.30 18.75
N CYS A 5 9.25 -3.22 18.13
CA CYS A 5 8.95 -3.22 16.68
C CYS A 5 10.22 -3.44 15.84
N ARG A 6 11.36 -2.85 16.23
CA ARG A 6 12.64 -3.06 15.53
C ARG A 6 13.15 -4.49 15.71
N GLN A 7 13.06 -5.04 16.91
CA GLN A 7 13.49 -6.42 17.20
C GLN A 7 12.60 -7.44 16.49
N PHE A 8 11.28 -7.24 16.51
CA PHE A 8 10.33 -8.07 15.78
C PHE A 8 10.58 -8.02 14.26
N ARG A 9 10.78 -6.82 13.71
CA ARG A 9 11.14 -6.65 12.28
C ARG A 9 12.44 -7.38 11.95
N SER A 10 13.48 -7.23 12.79
CA SER A 10 14.77 -7.91 12.60
C SER A 10 14.61 -9.45 12.52
N ARG A 11 13.80 -10.04 13.41
CA ARG A 11 13.52 -11.49 13.39
C ARG A 11 12.75 -11.92 12.13
N LEU A 12 11.80 -11.11 11.66
CA LEU A 12 11.07 -11.40 10.43
C LEU A 12 11.91 -11.18 9.16
N SER A 13 12.91 -10.31 9.23
CA SER A 13 13.89 -10.09 8.16
C SER A 13 14.87 -11.26 7.96
N GLU A 14 14.91 -12.23 8.88
CA GLU A 14 15.73 -13.44 8.71
C GLU A 14 15.27 -14.22 7.47
N ARG A 15 16.21 -14.60 6.60
CA ARG A 15 15.95 -15.26 5.31
C ARG A 15 14.93 -16.40 5.38
N ARG A 16 15.02 -17.26 6.40
CA ARG A 16 14.08 -18.38 6.59
C ARG A 16 12.67 -17.90 6.90
N GLN A 17 12.54 -16.94 7.82
CA GLN A 17 11.23 -16.38 8.21
C GLN A 17 10.61 -15.62 7.05
N LEU A 18 11.42 -14.85 6.34
CA LEU A 18 10.98 -14.10 5.17
C LEU A 18 10.49 -15.03 4.05
N ARG A 19 11.21 -16.12 3.79
CA ARG A 19 10.78 -17.14 2.82
C ARG A 19 9.47 -17.80 3.23
N SER A 20 9.31 -18.15 4.50
CA SER A 20 8.04 -18.68 5.01
C SER A 20 6.91 -17.67 4.85
N LEU A 21 7.16 -16.40 5.15
CA LEU A 21 6.17 -15.33 5.03
C LEU A 21 5.73 -15.12 3.57
N VAL A 22 6.68 -15.12 2.62
CA VAL A 22 6.38 -15.00 1.18
C VAL A 22 5.62 -16.22 0.68
N ALA A 23 5.94 -17.42 1.16
CA ALA A 23 5.22 -18.63 0.79
C ALA A 23 3.75 -18.65 1.27
N LEU A 24 3.41 -17.84 2.28
CA LEU A 24 2.03 -17.69 2.73
C LEU A 24 1.23 -16.71 1.85
N LEU A 25 1.86 -15.93 0.98
CA LEU A 25 1.17 -14.96 0.13
C LEU A 25 0.46 -15.66 -1.04
N GLU A 26 -0.70 -16.24 -0.77
CA GLU A 26 -1.55 -16.86 -1.78
C GLU A 26 -2.75 -15.96 -2.12
N PRO A 27 -3.10 -15.78 -3.41
CA PRO A 27 -4.22 -14.93 -3.82
C PRO A 27 -5.59 -15.42 -3.31
N THR A 28 -5.68 -16.69 -2.92
CA THR A 28 -6.90 -17.34 -2.41
C THR A 28 -7.10 -17.19 -0.90
N LEU A 29 -6.17 -16.52 -0.21
CA LEU A 29 -6.32 -16.23 1.21
C LEU A 29 -7.52 -15.32 1.48
N GLU A 30 -7.98 -15.35 2.73
CA GLU A 30 -8.95 -14.38 3.22
C GLU A 30 -8.40 -12.94 2.99
N PRO A 31 -9.18 -12.04 2.37
CA PRO A 31 -8.67 -10.74 1.93
C PRO A 31 -8.06 -9.85 3.01
N GLN A 32 -8.63 -9.81 4.22
CA GLN A 32 -8.11 -9.02 5.34
C GLN A 32 -6.73 -9.53 5.76
N LEU A 33 -6.60 -10.85 5.94
CA LEU A 33 -5.34 -11.51 6.27
C LEU A 33 -4.28 -11.28 5.20
N LEU A 34 -4.64 -11.39 3.92
CA LEU A 34 -3.71 -11.13 2.82
C LEU A 34 -3.19 -9.68 2.84
N CYS A 35 -4.06 -8.70 3.11
CA CYS A 35 -3.66 -7.30 3.24
C CYS A 35 -2.69 -7.09 4.40
N LEU A 36 -2.96 -7.69 5.56
CA LEU A 36 -2.07 -7.63 6.73
C LEU A 36 -0.70 -8.25 6.45
N LEU A 37 -0.65 -9.41 5.79
CA LEU A 37 0.60 -10.06 5.41
C LEU A 37 1.40 -9.19 4.44
N LEU A 38 0.74 -8.63 3.42
CA LEU A 38 1.38 -7.72 2.47
C LEU A 38 1.90 -6.44 3.14
N GLN A 39 1.19 -5.89 4.14
CA GLN A 39 1.72 -4.78 4.94
C GLN A 39 2.97 -5.18 5.71
N CYS A 40 2.98 -6.35 6.37
CA CYS A 40 4.15 -6.84 7.08
C CYS A 40 5.35 -6.95 6.13
N VAL A 41 5.15 -7.51 4.94
CA VAL A 41 6.18 -7.62 3.91
C VAL A 41 6.64 -6.24 3.44
N ALA A 42 5.72 -5.29 3.21
CA ALA A 42 6.06 -3.92 2.85
C ALA A 42 6.91 -3.22 3.92
N LEU A 43 6.62 -3.44 5.21
CA LEU A 43 7.41 -2.89 6.31
C LEU A 43 8.82 -3.47 6.39
N ILE A 44 8.99 -4.75 6.04
CA ILE A 44 10.29 -5.41 5.94
C ILE A 44 11.05 -4.86 4.73
N ALA A 45 10.39 -4.71 3.59
CA ALA A 45 10.95 -4.19 2.34
C ALA A 45 11.42 -2.72 2.44
N LEU A 46 10.99 -1.94 3.44
CA LEU A 46 11.57 -0.62 3.71
C LEU A 46 13.05 -0.69 4.16
N ASP A 47 13.51 -1.84 4.63
CA ASP A 47 14.90 -2.05 5.01
C ASP A 47 15.70 -2.61 3.83
N THR A 48 16.61 -1.80 3.29
CA THR A 48 17.42 -2.13 2.11
C THR A 48 18.30 -3.37 2.30
N SER A 49 18.62 -3.73 3.55
CA SER A 49 19.37 -4.95 3.86
C SER A 49 18.63 -6.24 3.48
N THR A 50 17.30 -6.18 3.33
CA THR A 50 16.45 -7.34 3.00
C THR A 50 16.24 -7.54 1.51
N HIS A 51 16.56 -6.54 0.68
CA HIS A 51 16.24 -6.52 -0.76
C HIS A 51 16.90 -7.68 -1.52
N ALA A 52 18.18 -7.95 -1.26
CA ALA A 52 18.87 -9.08 -1.88
C ALA A 52 18.18 -10.41 -1.56
N THR A 53 17.66 -10.55 -0.34
CA THR A 53 16.94 -11.77 0.06
C THR A 53 15.58 -11.87 -0.63
N PHE A 54 14.88 -10.76 -0.82
CA PHE A 54 13.63 -10.72 -1.59
C PHE A 54 13.84 -11.10 -3.06
N VAL A 55 14.90 -10.57 -3.68
CA VAL A 55 15.31 -10.93 -5.05
C VAL A 55 15.61 -12.43 -5.14
N ASP A 56 16.38 -12.97 -4.20
CA ASP A 56 16.74 -14.38 -4.17
C ASP A 56 15.53 -15.32 -3.99
N ILE A 57 14.49 -14.88 -3.30
CA ILE A 57 13.24 -15.64 -3.09
C ILE A 57 12.28 -15.49 -4.28
N GLN A 58 12.60 -14.63 -5.27
CA GLN A 58 11.76 -14.34 -6.42
C GLN A 58 10.39 -13.79 -6.00
N ILE A 59 10.41 -12.80 -5.10
CA ILE A 59 9.15 -12.22 -4.61
C ILE A 59 8.29 -11.60 -5.73
N ASP A 60 8.90 -11.20 -6.84
CA ASP A 60 8.18 -10.68 -7.99
C ASP A 60 7.21 -11.69 -8.60
N ASP A 61 7.56 -12.98 -8.65
CA ASP A 61 6.66 -14.01 -9.18
C ASP A 61 5.35 -14.07 -8.40
N VAL A 62 5.44 -13.98 -7.08
CA VAL A 62 4.28 -13.99 -6.17
C VAL A 62 3.49 -12.68 -6.28
N LEU A 63 4.17 -11.54 -6.24
CA LEU A 63 3.51 -10.23 -6.25
C LEU A 63 2.88 -9.91 -7.61
N MET A 64 3.47 -10.38 -8.71
CA MET A 64 2.92 -10.20 -10.05
C MET A 64 1.57 -10.90 -10.21
N GLN A 65 1.37 -12.05 -9.58
CA GLN A 65 0.06 -12.71 -9.54
C GLN A 65 -1.00 -11.84 -8.86
N MET A 66 -0.63 -11.11 -7.80
CA MET A 66 -1.52 -10.19 -7.08
C MET A 66 -1.87 -8.94 -7.90
N LEU A 67 -1.09 -8.62 -8.94
CA LEU A 67 -1.33 -7.48 -9.83
C LEU A 67 -2.21 -7.82 -11.04
N LEU A 68 -2.57 -9.08 -11.22
CA LEU A 68 -3.41 -9.51 -12.34
C LEU A 68 -4.83 -8.91 -12.24
N PRO A 69 -5.55 -8.81 -13.38
CA PRO A 69 -6.96 -8.43 -13.38
C PRO A 69 -7.78 -9.30 -12.40
N ALA A 70 -8.76 -8.68 -11.74
CA ALA A 70 -9.52 -9.34 -10.67
C ALA A 70 -10.31 -10.58 -11.14
N ASP A 71 -10.51 -10.71 -12.46
CA ASP A 71 -11.20 -11.83 -13.09
C ASP A 71 -10.38 -13.13 -13.09
N ASP A 72 -9.06 -13.07 -12.85
CA ASP A 72 -8.16 -14.23 -12.95
C ASP A 72 -7.90 -14.93 -11.60
N TRP A 73 -8.03 -14.23 -10.47
CA TRP A 73 -7.77 -14.80 -9.14
C TRP A 73 -8.71 -14.18 -8.09
N TYR A 74 -9.80 -14.90 -7.83
CA TYR A 74 -10.61 -14.90 -6.60
C TYR A 74 -10.57 -13.64 -5.71
N TYR A 75 -11.19 -12.55 -6.16
CA TYR A 75 -11.82 -11.64 -5.20
C TYR A 75 -13.28 -12.06 -5.04
N THR A 76 -13.56 -12.71 -3.92
CA THR A 76 -14.90 -13.04 -3.45
C THR A 76 -15.85 -11.85 -3.65
N ASN A 77 -16.95 -12.11 -4.35
CA ASN A 77 -18.01 -11.22 -4.84
C ASN A 77 -18.74 -10.34 -3.78
N HIS A 78 -18.07 -9.79 -2.78
CA HIS A 78 -18.71 -9.04 -1.69
C HIS A 78 -18.17 -7.62 -1.47
N SER A 79 -16.90 -7.31 -1.77
CA SER A 79 -16.37 -5.93 -1.69
C SER A 79 -15.25 -5.67 -2.70
N THR A 80 -15.40 -4.62 -3.51
CA THR A 80 -14.42 -4.18 -4.52
C THR A 80 -13.19 -3.48 -3.92
N LYS A 81 -13.20 -3.20 -2.61
CA LYS A 81 -12.14 -2.43 -1.93
C LYS A 81 -10.86 -3.25 -1.73
N TYR A 82 -10.97 -4.52 -1.35
CA TYR A 82 -9.83 -5.38 -1.02
C TYR A 82 -8.86 -5.56 -2.20
N GLY A 83 -9.40 -5.77 -3.40
CA GLY A 83 -8.58 -5.91 -4.61
C GLY A 83 -7.71 -4.69 -4.87
N LEU A 84 -8.18 -3.50 -4.50
CA LEU A 84 -7.40 -2.27 -4.60
C LEU A 84 -6.23 -2.26 -3.58
N PHE A 85 -6.49 -2.59 -2.31
CA PHE A 85 -5.46 -2.61 -1.26
C PHE A 85 -4.38 -3.66 -1.51
N VAL A 86 -4.76 -4.86 -1.96
CA VAL A 86 -3.80 -5.91 -2.30
C VAL A 86 -2.90 -5.47 -3.45
N LYS A 87 -3.48 -4.94 -4.53
CA LYS A 87 -2.73 -4.42 -5.68
C LYS A 87 -1.80 -3.29 -5.29
N TYR A 88 -2.29 -2.37 -4.46
CA TYR A 88 -1.50 -1.27 -3.94
C TYR A 88 -0.29 -1.76 -3.13
N HIS A 89 -0.50 -2.67 -2.17
CA HIS A 89 0.59 -3.19 -1.36
C HIS A 89 1.58 -4.03 -2.15
N ALA A 90 1.12 -4.87 -3.07
CA ALA A 90 2.00 -5.65 -3.95
C ALA A 90 2.89 -4.73 -4.81
N ALA A 91 2.28 -3.73 -5.46
CA ALA A 91 3.04 -2.76 -6.25
C ALA A 91 4.01 -1.94 -5.40
N ARG A 92 3.62 -1.56 -4.17
CA ARG A 92 4.47 -0.83 -3.23
C ARG A 92 5.69 -1.64 -2.80
N ILE A 93 5.53 -2.94 -2.53
CA ILE A 93 6.66 -3.84 -2.20
C ILE A 93 7.63 -3.94 -3.37
N LEU A 94 7.12 -4.14 -4.60
CA LEU A 94 7.96 -4.18 -5.80
C LEU A 94 8.79 -2.91 -5.96
N VAL A 95 8.19 -1.74 -5.75
CA VAL A 95 8.91 -0.45 -5.77
C VAL A 95 9.97 -0.39 -4.67
N TYR A 96 9.64 -0.79 -3.44
CA TYR A 96 10.60 -0.76 -2.32
C TYR A 96 11.81 -1.65 -2.57
N VAL A 97 11.63 -2.84 -3.14
CA VAL A 97 12.72 -3.78 -3.46
C VAL A 97 13.51 -3.38 -4.71
N GLY A 98 13.08 -2.34 -5.44
CA GLY A 98 13.75 -1.85 -6.65
C GLY A 98 13.31 -2.55 -7.95
N MET A 99 12.19 -3.27 -7.92
CA MET A 99 11.55 -3.96 -9.06
C MET A 99 10.33 -3.20 -9.59
N GLY A 100 10.36 -1.86 -9.52
CA GLY A 100 9.23 -1.01 -9.90
C GLY A 100 8.84 -1.10 -11.39
N ASP A 101 9.78 -1.48 -12.25
CA ASP A 101 9.56 -1.76 -13.67
C ASP A 101 8.53 -2.87 -13.89
N ARG A 102 8.43 -3.83 -12.96
CA ARG A 102 7.46 -4.93 -13.00
C ARG A 102 6.02 -4.45 -12.80
N VAL A 103 5.81 -3.34 -12.09
CA VAL A 103 4.47 -2.76 -11.88
C VAL A 103 3.90 -2.24 -13.20
N GLY A 104 4.72 -1.52 -13.98
CA GLY A 104 4.32 -0.94 -15.27
C GLY A 104 3.06 -0.06 -15.16
N SER A 105 2.15 -0.18 -16.12
CA SER A 105 0.86 0.54 -16.12
C SER A 105 -0.27 -0.23 -15.40
N ARG A 106 0.03 -1.36 -14.74
CA ARG A 106 -0.99 -2.25 -14.15
C ARG A 106 -1.64 -1.65 -12.90
N VAL A 107 -0.87 -0.87 -12.14
CA VAL A 107 -1.33 -0.20 -10.92
C VAL A 107 -0.78 1.22 -10.88
N ASN A 108 -1.68 2.18 -10.70
CA ASN A 108 -1.28 3.53 -10.36
C ASN A 108 -1.28 3.68 -8.83
N LEU A 109 -0.08 3.71 -8.24
CA LEU A 109 0.11 3.85 -6.79
C LEU A 109 -0.50 5.14 -6.23
N PHE A 110 -0.67 6.17 -7.06
CA PHE A 110 -1.20 7.48 -6.66
C PHE A 110 -2.74 7.55 -6.67
N THR A 111 -3.42 6.55 -7.23
CA THR A 111 -4.89 6.53 -7.32
C THR A 111 -5.55 6.14 -6.00
N MET A 112 -4.86 5.39 -5.14
CA MET A 112 -5.34 4.97 -3.81
C MET A 112 -5.88 6.14 -2.98
N THR A 113 -5.09 7.23 -2.94
CA THR A 113 -5.39 8.47 -2.22
C THR A 113 -6.63 9.19 -2.77
N SER A 114 -6.95 9.03 -4.06
CA SER A 114 -8.11 9.67 -4.68
C SER A 114 -9.41 8.95 -4.33
N ILE A 115 -9.36 7.63 -4.16
CA ILE A 115 -10.50 6.80 -3.75
C ILE A 115 -10.81 7.05 -2.25
N GLU A 116 -9.77 7.26 -1.43
CA GLU A 116 -9.90 7.72 -0.03
C GLU A 116 -10.43 9.17 0.08
N MET A 117 -10.07 10.08 -0.85
CA MET A 117 -10.56 11.46 -0.88
C MET A 117 -11.97 11.61 -1.49
N GLY A 118 -12.42 10.63 -2.28
CA GLY A 118 -13.71 10.62 -2.97
C GLY A 118 -14.85 9.98 -2.18
N GLN A 119 -14.57 9.31 -1.05
CA GLN A 119 -15.63 8.88 -0.14
C GLN A 119 -16.04 10.07 0.72
N GLU A 120 -17.18 10.63 0.30
CA GLU A 120 -17.90 11.72 0.90
C GLU A 120 -17.97 11.64 2.42
N ALA A 121 -17.95 12.83 3.03
CA ALA A 121 -18.46 13.12 4.35
C ALA A 121 -19.99 12.82 4.52
N ASN A 122 -20.52 11.72 3.95
CA ASN A 122 -21.94 11.43 3.96
C ASN A 122 -22.29 10.06 4.56
N LYS A 123 -22.88 10.18 5.75
CA LYS A 123 -23.66 9.23 6.55
C LYS A 123 -22.86 8.21 7.37
N PRO A 124 -22.92 8.30 8.71
CA PRO A 124 -22.49 7.21 9.57
C PRO A 124 -23.44 6.03 9.37
N SER A 125 -22.96 4.94 8.76
CA SER A 125 -23.64 3.65 8.89
C SER A 125 -23.55 3.23 10.36
N ALA A 126 -24.69 2.85 10.94
CA ALA A 126 -24.83 2.51 12.37
C ALA A 126 -24.15 1.17 12.77
N LEU A 127 -23.40 0.56 11.86
CA LEU A 127 -22.58 -0.62 12.09
C LEU A 127 -21.16 -0.28 11.62
N PRO A 128 -20.11 -0.54 12.43
CA PRO A 128 -18.75 -0.44 11.96
C PRO A 128 -18.60 -1.44 10.80
N ASN A 129 -18.35 -0.93 9.60
CA ASN A 129 -18.09 -1.79 8.46
C ASN A 129 -16.71 -2.42 8.68
N GLU A 130 -16.59 -3.75 8.57
CA GLU A 130 -15.29 -4.42 8.73
C GLU A 130 -14.26 -3.87 7.73
N ASP A 131 -14.72 -3.35 6.58
CA ASP A 131 -13.90 -2.69 5.57
C ASP A 131 -13.31 -1.34 6.05
N ASP A 132 -13.90 -0.67 7.05
CA ASP A 132 -13.41 0.62 7.55
C ASP A 132 -12.06 0.44 8.28
N TYR A 133 -11.90 -0.68 9.00
CA TYR A 133 -10.64 -1.02 9.65
C TYR A 133 -9.49 -1.15 8.64
N ILE A 134 -9.77 -1.65 7.44
CA ILE A 134 -8.79 -1.76 6.36
C ILE A 134 -8.46 -0.41 5.76
N CYS A 135 -9.45 0.43 5.51
CA CYS A 135 -9.19 1.81 5.13
C CYS A 135 -8.31 2.52 6.17
N ASP A 136 -8.55 2.29 7.46
CA ASP A 136 -7.77 2.94 8.51
C ASP A 136 -6.34 2.38 8.65
N THR A 137 -6.13 1.09 8.38
CA THR A 137 -4.85 0.41 8.65
C THR A 137 -3.99 0.16 7.40
N CYS A 138 -4.61 0.02 6.23
CA CYS A 138 -3.94 -0.31 4.96
C CYS A 138 -3.59 0.90 4.12
N SER A 139 -4.19 2.05 4.40
CA SER A 139 -3.87 3.31 3.75
C SER A 139 -2.53 3.85 4.21
N THR A 140 -1.84 4.60 3.35
CA THR A 140 -0.59 5.25 3.75
C THR A 140 -0.88 6.38 4.75
N PRO A 141 -0.26 6.38 5.95
CA PRO A 141 -0.52 7.40 6.97
C PRO A 141 -0.33 8.80 6.41
N HIS A 142 -1.37 9.63 6.53
CA HIS A 142 -1.39 10.96 5.91
C HIS A 142 -0.45 11.94 6.64
N ASN A 143 -0.51 11.92 7.96
CA ASN A 143 0.32 12.71 8.86
C ASN A 143 0.59 11.86 10.10
N MET A 144 1.85 11.71 10.48
CA MET A 144 2.24 11.14 11.76
C MET A 144 2.96 12.19 12.58
N GLY A 145 2.42 12.53 13.75
CA GLY A 145 3.05 13.44 14.71
C GLY A 145 3.61 12.64 15.88
N THR A 146 4.90 12.81 16.18
CA THR A 146 5.46 12.42 17.48
C THR A 146 6.30 13.55 18.03
N PHE A 147 5.91 14.08 19.21
CA PHE A 147 6.51 15.28 19.79
C PHE A 147 6.47 16.48 18.82
N SER A 148 7.59 17.19 18.64
CA SER A 148 7.73 18.33 17.71
C SER A 148 7.97 17.90 16.25
N ARG A 149 7.98 16.59 15.93
CA ARG A 149 8.27 16.10 14.58
C ARG A 149 7.00 15.60 13.92
N SER A 150 6.66 16.20 12.79
CA SER A 150 5.64 15.70 11.87
C SER A 150 6.31 14.99 10.69
N ALA A 151 5.84 13.80 10.38
CA ALA A 151 6.08 13.13 9.12
C ALA A 151 4.82 13.30 8.26
N MET A 152 5.01 13.77 7.03
CA MET A 152 3.94 13.94 6.06
C MET A 152 4.22 13.02 4.88
N SER A 153 3.18 12.45 4.28
CA SER A 153 3.34 11.68 3.06
C SER A 153 3.85 12.59 1.92
N VAL A 154 5.00 12.25 1.31
CA VAL A 154 5.59 12.98 0.18
C VAL A 154 4.60 13.06 -0.99
N GLU A 155 3.80 12.03 -1.18
CA GLU A 155 2.76 11.97 -2.20
C GLU A 155 1.67 13.04 -2.00
N ARG A 156 1.20 13.24 -0.75
CA ARG A 156 0.22 14.30 -0.44
C ARG A 156 0.79 15.69 -0.68
N VAL A 157 2.07 15.90 -0.36
CA VAL A 157 2.76 17.15 -0.66
C VAL A 157 2.75 17.39 -2.17
N LEU A 158 3.08 16.37 -2.96
CA LEU A 158 3.08 16.47 -4.42
C LEU A 158 1.68 16.74 -4.99
N LEU A 159 0.65 16.04 -4.52
CA LEU A 159 -0.74 16.25 -4.94
C LEU A 159 -1.24 17.65 -4.57
N LYS A 160 -0.89 18.15 -3.38
CA LYS A 160 -1.24 19.51 -2.96
C LYS A 160 -0.57 20.55 -3.85
N VAL A 161 0.71 20.38 -4.15
CA VAL A 161 1.44 21.26 -5.08
C VAL A 161 0.82 21.22 -6.47
N LEU A 162 0.48 20.04 -7.01
CA LEU A 162 -0.22 19.89 -8.29
C LEU A 162 -1.58 20.61 -8.30
N ALA A 163 -2.36 20.50 -7.23
CA ALA A 163 -3.63 21.19 -7.10
C ALA A 163 -3.46 22.72 -7.06
N GLU A 164 -2.47 23.22 -6.33
CA GLU A 164 -2.14 24.65 -6.27
C GLU A 164 -1.68 25.18 -7.63
N VAL A 165 -0.81 24.44 -8.33
CA VAL A 165 -0.37 24.78 -9.70
C VAL A 165 -1.58 24.83 -10.65
N ALA A 166 -2.46 23.83 -10.62
CA ALA A 166 -3.66 23.81 -11.45
C ALA A 166 -4.59 25.02 -11.18
N GLN A 167 -4.68 25.48 -9.93
CA GLN A 167 -5.44 26.69 -9.58
C GLN A 167 -4.77 27.96 -10.11
N VAL A 168 -3.44 28.06 -10.04
CA VAL A 168 -2.68 29.19 -10.60
C VAL A 168 -2.85 29.25 -12.11
N THR A 169 -2.74 28.13 -12.81
CA THR A 169 -2.94 28.05 -14.27
C THR A 169 -4.36 28.43 -14.67
N LYS A 170 -5.38 27.96 -13.94
CA LYS A 170 -6.77 28.37 -14.18
C LYS A 170 -6.97 29.88 -14.02
N ARG A 171 -6.38 30.49 -13.00
CA ARG A 171 -6.44 31.95 -12.80
C ARG A 171 -5.76 32.73 -13.92
N ALA A 172 -4.60 32.27 -14.38
CA ALA A 172 -3.88 32.89 -15.50
C ALA A 172 -4.70 32.86 -16.81
N ASN A 173 -5.40 31.75 -17.08
CA ASN A 173 -6.24 31.59 -18.27
C ASN A 173 -7.57 32.37 -18.20
N HIS A 174 -8.02 32.76 -17.00
CA HIS A 174 -9.21 33.63 -16.83
C HIS A 174 -8.88 35.14 -16.92
N LEU A 175 -7.60 35.50 -16.94
CA LEU A 175 -7.11 36.88 -17.05
C LEU A 175 -6.56 37.23 -18.45
N SER A 176 -6.65 36.29 -19.40
CA SER A 176 -6.33 36.46 -20.82
C SER A 176 -7.62 36.45 -21.65
#